data_AF-A0A820QS97-F1
#
_entry.id   AF-A0A820QS97-F1
#
_cell.length_a   1.000
_cell.length_b   1.000
_cell.length_c   1.000
_cell.angle_alpha   90.00
_cell.angle_beta   90.00
_cell.angle_gamma   90.00
#
_symmetry.space_group_name_H-M   'P 1'
#
loop_
_entity.id
_entity.type
_entity.pdbx_description
1 polymer ?
#
loop_
_entity_poly.entity_id
_entity_poly.type
_entity_poly.pdbx_seq_one_letter_code
_entity_poly.pdbx_strand_id
1 'polypeptide(L)'
;MSNASELNNIILSLSQYLAIYVSTPIGILGLAGNIFSILIFTRPSLVKNPCSIYLLSSAIANLGFIIFGIMAHFLSQGFGIDPSTYNLAYCRIRYF
;
A
#
# COMPACT_ATOMS: atom_id res chain seq x y z
N MET A 1 -3.68 -26.73 25.82
CA MET A 1 -3.34 -26.59 24.38
C MET A 1 -4.51 -26.10 23.52
N SER A 2 -5.79 -26.38 23.83
CA SER A 2 -6.97 -25.86 23.07
C SER A 2 -7.21 -24.35 23.12
N ASN A 3 -6.95 -23.65 24.24
CA ASN A 3 -7.24 -22.19 24.30
C ASN A 3 -6.32 -21.33 23.43
N ALA A 4 -5.08 -21.78 23.18
CA ALA A 4 -4.12 -21.02 22.39
C ALA A 4 -4.44 -21.05 20.89
N SER A 5 -4.95 -22.17 20.37
CA SER A 5 -5.38 -22.29 18.98
C SER A 5 -6.65 -21.48 18.69
N GLU A 6 -7.62 -21.50 19.62
CA GLU A 6 -8.83 -20.68 19.52
C GLU A 6 -8.49 -19.18 19.51
N LEU A 7 -7.58 -18.75 20.39
CA LEU A 7 -7.10 -17.37 20.43
C LEU A 7 -6.39 -16.95 19.14
N ASN A 8 -5.55 -17.81 18.57
CA ASN A 8 -4.87 -17.53 17.30
C ASN A 8 -5.85 -17.39 16.13
N ASN A 9 -6.90 -18.20 16.09
CA ASN A 9 -7.93 -18.11 15.04
C ASN A 9 -8.73 -16.81 15.13
N ILE A 10 -9.00 -16.32 16.35
CA ILE A 10 -9.65 -15.02 16.58
C ILE A 10 -8.73 -13.87 16.14
N ILE A 11 -7.44 -13.93 16.45
CA ILE A 11 -6.47 -12.91 16.03
C ILE A 11 -6.33 -12.87 14.50
N LEU A 12 -6.25 -14.04 13.86
CA LEU A 12 -6.15 -14.14 12.40
C LEU A 12 -7.37 -13.54 11.71
N SER A 13 -8.58 -13.90 12.14
CA SER A 13 -9.82 -13.35 11.57
C SER A 13 -9.95 -11.85 11.79
N LEU A 14 -9.62 -11.35 12.98
CA LEU A 14 -9.63 -9.92 13.27
C LEU A 14 -8.61 -9.15 12.40
N SER A 15 -7.40 -9.70 12.25
CA SER A 15 -6.34 -9.10 11.43
C SER A 15 -6.73 -8.99 9.96
N GLN A 16 -7.40 -10.01 9.43
CA GLN A 16 -7.94 -10.03 8.08
C GLN A 16 -9.05 -8.99 7.88
N TYR A 17 -9.98 -8.90 8.84
CA TYR A 17 -11.06 -7.90 8.80
C TYR A 17 -10.51 -6.47 8.81
N LEU A 18 -9.58 -6.18 9.71
CA LEU A 18 -8.93 -4.88 9.79
C LEU A 18 -8.13 -4.58 8.51
N ALA A 19 -7.37 -5.54 8.01
CA ALA A 19 -6.55 -5.37 6.81
C ALA A 19 -7.41 -5.01 5.59
N ILE A 20 -8.53 -5.69 5.37
CA ILE A 20 -9.39 -5.42 4.21
C ILE A 20 -10.16 -4.12 4.39
N TYR A 21 -10.79 -3.92 5.55
CA TYR A 21 -11.68 -2.78 5.77
C TYR A 21 -10.94 -1.45 5.92
N VAL A 22 -9.72 -1.46 6.47
CA VAL A 22 -8.91 -0.26 6.68
C VAL A 22 -7.99 0.02 5.50
N SER A 23 -7.30 -1.00 4.96
CA SER A 23 -6.29 -0.77 3.91
C SER A 23 -6.92 -0.42 2.57
N THR A 24 -8.11 -0.95 2.25
CA THR A 24 -8.81 -0.66 0.98
C THR A 24 -9.20 0.82 0.84
N PRO A 25 -9.94 1.44 1.78
CA PRO A 25 -10.29 2.86 1.66
C PRO A 25 -9.06 3.77 1.75
N ILE A 26 -8.06 3.44 2.57
CA ILE A 26 -6.79 4.19 2.62
C ILE A 26 -6.08 4.11 1.26
N GLY A 27 -6.07 2.93 0.63
CA GLY A 27 -5.51 2.73 -0.70
C GLY A 27 -6.21 3.58 -1.76
N ILE A 28 -7.55 3.61 -1.76
CA ILE A 28 -8.35 4.42 -2.70
C ILE A 28 -8.13 5.91 -2.48
N LEU A 29 -8.19 6.38 -1.23
CA LEU A 29 -7.95 7.78 -0.90
C LEU A 29 -6.50 8.20 -1.19
N GLY A 30 -5.54 7.32 -0.94
CA GLY A 30 -4.13 7.52 -1.27
C GLY A 30 -3.91 7.63 -2.78
N LEU A 31 -4.53 6.75 -3.58
CA LEU A 31 -4.51 6.82 -5.05
C LEU A 31 -5.09 8.14 -5.54
N ALA A 32 -6.30 8.48 -5.11
CA ALA A 32 -6.97 9.72 -5.51
C ALA A 32 -6.13 10.95 -5.11
N GLY A 33 -5.67 11.01 -3.86
CA GLY A 33 -4.86 12.11 -3.33
C GLY A 33 -3.58 12.32 -4.13
N ASN A 34 -2.81 11.26 -4.39
CA ASN A 34 -1.57 11.38 -5.15
C ASN A 34 -1.82 11.72 -6.63
N ILE A 35 -2.90 11.21 -7.25
CA ILE A 35 -3.29 11.61 -8.61
C ILE A 35 -3.59 13.12 -8.66
N PHE A 36 -4.36 13.65 -7.70
CA PHE A 36 -4.62 15.08 -7.60
C PHE A 36 -3.33 15.88 -7.38
N SER A 37 -2.44 15.42 -6.50
CA SER A 37 -1.14 16.06 -6.28
C SER A 37 -0.31 16.12 -7.56
N ILE A 38 -0.25 15.03 -8.33
CA ILE A 38 0.48 15.00 -9.62
C ILE A 38 -0.16 15.96 -10.62
N LEU A 39 -1.49 15.97 -10.75
CA LEU A 39 -2.20 16.88 -11.66
C LEU A 39 -1.96 18.36 -11.31
N ILE A 40 -1.90 18.71 -10.02
CA ILE A 40 -1.64 20.06 -9.55
C ILE A 40 -0.18 20.45 -9.79
N PHE A 41 0.76 19.60 -9.39
CA PHE A 41 2.20 19.88 -9.47
C PHE A 41 2.76 19.79 -10.91
N THR A 42 2.08 19.10 -11.82
CA THR A 42 2.45 19.07 -13.26
C THR A 42 2.14 20.40 -13.98
N ARG A 43 1.43 21.34 -13.34
CA ARG A 43 1.14 22.65 -13.96
C ARG A 43 2.45 23.42 -14.21
N PRO A 44 2.64 24.03 -15.39
CA PRO A 44 3.90 24.71 -15.77
C PRO A 44 4.25 25.92 -14.89
N SER A 45 3.27 26.43 -14.12
CA SER A 45 3.48 27.47 -13.10
C SER A 45 4.22 26.97 -11.86
N LEU A 46 4.09 25.68 -11.49
CA LEU A 46 4.61 25.14 -10.23
C LEU A 46 5.92 24.35 -10.43
N VAL A 47 6.10 23.72 -11.59
CA VAL A 47 7.30 22.92 -11.94
C VAL A 47 8.61 23.73 -11.91
N LYS A 48 8.54 25.06 -11.92
CA LYS A 48 9.72 25.94 -11.81
C LYS A 48 10.32 25.99 -10.40
N ASN A 49 9.55 25.60 -9.37
CA ASN A 49 10.02 25.64 -7.99
C ASN A 49 10.59 24.27 -7.58
N PRO A 50 11.84 24.18 -7.09
CA PRO A 50 12.45 22.92 -6.68
C PRO A 50 11.63 22.17 -5.62
N CYS A 51 10.94 22.90 -4.73
CA CYS A 51 10.05 22.29 -3.74
C CYS A 51 8.88 21.53 -4.39
N SER A 52 8.30 22.10 -5.46
CA SER A 52 7.21 21.45 -6.19
C SER A 52 7.67 20.19 -6.91
N ILE A 53 8.91 20.17 -7.43
CA ILE A 53 9.49 18.98 -8.07
C ILE A 53 9.70 17.87 -7.04
N TYR A 54 10.19 18.21 -5.84
CA TYR A 54 10.32 17.24 -4.75
C TYR A 54 8.97 16.64 -4.37
N LEU A 55 7.94 17.47 -4.16
CA LEU A 55 6.60 17.01 -3.85
C LEU A 55 5.99 16.15 -4.96
N LEU A 56 6.23 16.51 -6.23
CA LEU A 56 5.81 15.71 -7.39
C LEU A 56 6.49 14.34 -7.40
N SER A 57 7.81 14.29 -7.18
CA SER A 57 8.57 13.04 -7.12
C SER A 57 8.11 12.14 -5.97
N SER A 58 7.80 12.73 -4.81
CA SER A 58 7.26 12.02 -3.65
C SER A 58 5.86 11.47 -3.93
N ALA A 59 5.01 12.21 -4.63
CA ALA A 59 3.67 11.74 -5.01
C ALA A 59 3.72 10.57 -6.00
N ILE A 60 4.66 10.61 -6.95
CA ILE A 60 4.90 9.51 -7.90
C ILE A 60 5.43 8.27 -7.17
N ALA A 61 6.40 8.44 -6.26
CA ALA A 61 6.92 7.34 -5.45
C ALA A 61 5.82 6.71 -4.59
N ASN A 62 4.99 7.53 -3.92
CA ASN A 62 3.85 7.07 -3.15
C ASN A 62 2.83 6.31 -3.99
N LEU A 63 2.54 6.74 -5.22
CA LEU A 63 1.69 5.96 -6.12
C LEU A 63 2.26 4.57 -6.39
N GLY A 64 3.56 4.47 -6.65
CA GLY A 64 4.24 3.19 -6.80
C GLY A 64 4.03 2.30 -5.59
N PHE A 65 4.34 2.80 -4.40
CA PHE A 65 4.17 2.05 -3.15
C PHE A 65 2.72 1.59 -2.92
N ILE A 66 1.74 2.46 -3.15
CA ILE A 66 0.33 2.12 -2.97
C ILE A 66 -0.09 1.00 -3.94
N ILE A 67 0.32 1.09 -5.21
CA ILE A 67 -0.01 0.06 -6.22
C ILE A 67 0.63 -1.29 -5.84
N PHE A 68 1.92 -1.32 -5.51
CA PHE A 68 2.61 -2.55 -5.13
C PHE A 68 2.07 -3.15 -3.82
N GLY A 69 1.74 -2.30 -2.85
CA GLY A 69 1.19 -2.71 -1.57
C GLY A 69 -0.21 -3.29 -1.70
N ILE A 70 -1.11 -2.61 -2.41
CA ILE A 70 -2.46 -3.09 -2.70
C ILE A 70 -2.42 -4.40 -3.48
N MET A 71 -1.57 -4.49 -4.53
CA MET A 71 -1.47 -5.70 -5.34
C MET A 71 -1.08 -6.93 -4.52
N ALA A 72 -0.09 -6.82 -3.63
CA ALA A 72 0.25 -7.94 -2.74
C ALA A 72 -0.81 -8.22 -1.68
N HIS A 73 -1.52 -7.19 -1.22
CA HIS A 73 -2.65 -7.41 -0.32
C HIS A 73 -3.78 -8.19 -1.00
N PHE A 74 -4.10 -7.87 -2.26
CA PHE A 74 -5.07 -8.63 -3.05
C PHE A 74 -4.61 -10.06 -3.34
N LEU A 75 -3.32 -10.28 -3.63
CA LEU A 75 -2.77 -11.62 -3.83
C LEU A 75 -2.82 -12.48 -2.56
N SER A 76 -2.39 -11.92 -1.43
CA SER A 76 -2.35 -12.61 -0.14
C SER A 76 -3.76 -12.91 0.39
N GLN A 77 -4.66 -11.92 0.37
CA GLN A 77 -6.00 -12.06 0.94
C GLN A 77 -7.00 -12.71 -0.01
N GLY A 78 -6.88 -12.47 -1.32
CA GLY A 78 -7.81 -12.98 -2.34
C GLY A 78 -7.45 -14.37 -2.85
N PHE A 79 -6.16 -14.65 -3.01
CA PHE A 79 -5.67 -15.92 -3.57
C PHE A 79 -4.93 -16.80 -2.54
N GLY A 80 -4.68 -16.30 -1.32
CA GLY A 80 -3.89 -17.03 -0.31
C GLY A 80 -2.41 -17.17 -0.68
N ILE A 81 -1.93 -16.40 -1.66
CA ILE A 81 -0.55 -16.47 -2.17
C ILE A 81 0.20 -15.26 -1.62
N ASP A 82 1.15 -15.50 -0.71
CA ASP A 82 2.04 -14.46 -0.22
C ASP A 82 3.22 -14.27 -1.18
N PRO A 83 3.26 -13.19 -2.00
CA PRO A 83 4.35 -12.97 -2.96
C PRO A 83 5.72 -12.81 -2.29
N SER A 84 5.75 -12.44 -1.01
CA SER A 84 6.96 -12.36 -0.18
C SER A 84 7.67 -13.70 -0.02
N THR A 85 6.95 -14.82 -0.10
CA THR A 85 7.49 -16.16 0.08
C THR A 85 8.18 -16.68 -1.18
N TYR A 86 7.75 -16.18 -2.35
CA TYR A 86 8.26 -16.62 -3.65
C TYR A 86 9.39 -15.75 -4.19
N ASN A 87 9.43 -14.47 -3.82
CA ASN A 87 10.41 -13.52 -4.35
C ASN A 87 11.13 -12.74 -3.23
N LEU A 88 12.41 -13.06 -3.02
CA LEU A 88 13.27 -12.41 -2.02
C LEU A 88 13.40 -10.89 -2.27
N ALA A 89 13.42 -10.47 -3.54
CA ALA A 89 13.50 -9.04 -3.86
C ALA A 89 12.23 -8.31 -3.41
N TYR A 90 11.05 -8.90 -3.63
CA TYR A 90 9.78 -8.34 -3.18
C TYR A 90 9.68 -8.29 -1.65
N CYS A 91 10.15 -9.33 -0.96
CA CYS A 91 10.22 -9.36 0.50
C CYS A 91 11.06 -8.20 1.05
N ARG A 92 12.24 -7.94 0.47
CA ARG A 92 13.09 -6.81 0.87
C ARG A 92 12.42 -5.46 0.60
N ILE A 93 11.84 -5.27 -0.59
CA ILE A 93 11.15 -4.02 -0.95
C ILE A 93 9.94 -3.76 -0.04
N ARG A 94 9.28 -4.79 0.47
CA ARG A 94 8.15 -4.64 1.39
C ARG A 94 8.56 -4.31 2.83
N TYR A 95 9.77 -4.70 3.25
CA TYR A 95 10.23 -4.51 4.62
C TYR A 95 10.88 -3.14 4.86
N PHE A 96 11.46 -2.55 3.82
CA PHE A 96 12.11 -1.23 3.85
C PHE A 96 11.20 -0.14 3.28
#